data_AF-A0A917QKF1-F1
#
_entry.id   AF-A0A917QKF1-F1
#
_cell.length_a   1.000
_cell.length_b   1.000
_cell.length_c   1.000
_cell.angle_alpha   90.00
_cell.angle_beta   90.00
_cell.angle_gamma   90.00
#
_symmetry.space_group_name_H-M   'P 1'
#
loop_
_entity.id
_entity.type
_entity.pdbx_description
1 polymer ?
#
loop_
_entity_poly.entity_id
_entity_poly.type
_entity_poly.pdbx_seq_one_letter_code
_entity_poly.pdbx_strand_id
1 'polypeptide(L)'
;MPRPRRVDPRELTDSWPTVPASTAVGEAARLLALNLRTALGPGTSVRGASARTGVNHAVIACILAGTTWPDTETVARLETGLGVALWPVLGSDGIYRATAIRNPRNRRKLD
;
A
#
# COMPACT_ATOMS: atom_id res chain seq x y z
N MET A 1 14.89 -26.40 14.68
CA MET A 1 14.60 -25.01 15.11
C MET A 1 13.44 -24.47 14.25
N PRO A 2 12.29 -24.09 14.83
CA PRO A 2 11.22 -23.42 14.08
C PRO A 2 11.73 -22.08 13.53
N ARG A 3 11.35 -21.73 12.29
CA ARG A 3 11.65 -20.39 11.74
C ARG A 3 10.92 -19.34 12.59
N PRO A 4 11.60 -18.31 13.10
CA PRO A 4 10.94 -17.22 13.81
C PRO A 4 9.82 -16.61 12.96
N ARG A 5 8.64 -16.41 13.55
CA ARG A 5 7.52 -15.74 12.90
C ARG A 5 7.95 -14.31 12.57
N ARG A 6 7.75 -13.91 11.32
CA ARG A 6 7.91 -12.50 10.94
C ARG A 6 6.75 -11.71 11.53
N VAL A 7 7.06 -10.60 12.20
CA VAL A 7 6.06 -9.68 12.76
C VAL A 7 5.26 -9.05 11.61
N ASP A 8 3.94 -8.95 11.75
CA ASP A 8 3.07 -8.33 10.75
C ASP A 8 3.28 -6.80 10.73
N PRO A 9 3.10 -6.12 9.58
CA PRO A 9 3.22 -4.66 9.51
C PRO A 9 2.39 -3.90 10.57
N ARG A 10 1.15 -4.35 10.83
CA ARG A 10 0.26 -3.71 11.81
C ARG A 10 0.76 -3.79 13.25
N GLU A 11 1.64 -4.75 13.57
CA GLU A 11 2.22 -4.91 14.90
C GLU A 11 3.40 -3.93 15.14
N LEU A 12 3.85 -3.20 14.10
CA LEU A 12 4.95 -2.22 14.19
C LEU A 12 4.46 -0.78 14.45
N THR A 13 3.17 -0.60 14.68
CA THR A 13 2.52 0.68 15.00
C THR A 13 1.45 0.47 16.07
N ASP A 14 1.21 1.49 16.89
CA ASP A 14 0.19 1.46 17.94
C ASP A 14 -1.24 1.37 17.36
N SER A 15 -1.47 1.94 16.18
CA SER A 15 -2.78 1.95 15.53
C SER A 15 -2.65 1.93 14.02
N TRP A 16 -2.90 0.77 13.42
CA TRP A 16 -2.78 0.60 11.98
C TRP A 16 -3.98 1.17 11.20
N PRO A 17 -3.78 1.88 10.07
CA PRO A 17 -2.55 2.51 9.60
C PRO A 17 -2.49 4.01 9.99
N THR A 18 -3.23 4.43 11.02
CA THR A 18 -3.43 5.84 11.39
C THR A 18 -2.24 6.45 12.11
N VAL A 19 -1.48 5.66 12.89
CA VAL A 19 -0.30 6.10 13.62
C VAL A 19 0.98 5.68 12.89
N PRO A 20 1.98 6.57 12.74
CA PRO A 20 3.29 6.21 12.19
C PRO A 20 3.93 5.01 12.90
N ALA A 21 4.63 4.16 12.15
CA ALA A 21 5.39 3.07 12.74
C ALA A 21 6.71 3.58 13.33
N SER A 22 7.20 2.92 14.37
CA SER A 22 8.45 3.30 15.05
C SER A 22 9.73 2.97 14.26
N THR A 23 9.62 2.14 13.23
CA THR A 23 10.74 1.71 12.38
C THR A 23 10.52 2.14 10.93
N ALA A 24 11.61 2.46 10.22
CA ALA A 24 11.54 2.82 8.79
C ALA A 24 10.90 1.71 7.93
N VAL A 25 11.16 0.44 8.26
CA VAL A 25 10.58 -0.70 7.53
C VAL A 25 9.08 -0.83 7.77
N GLY A 26 8.62 -0.65 9.02
CA GLY A 26 7.18 -0.60 9.34
C GLY A 26 6.50 0.61 8.70
N GLU A 27 7.19 1.74 8.66
CA GLU A 27 6.65 2.98 8.10
C GLU A 27 6.49 2.89 6.58
N ALA A 28 7.44 2.24 5.90
CA ALA A 28 7.30 1.93 4.48
C ALA A 28 6.04 1.10 4.19
N ALA A 29 5.79 0.06 4.99
CA ALA A 29 4.61 -0.79 4.84
C ALA A 29 3.30 -0.03 5.14
N ARG A 30 3.29 0.80 6.19
CA ARG A 30 2.14 1.64 6.54
C ARG A 30 1.80 2.63 5.44
N LEU A 31 2.81 3.31 4.91
CA LEU A 31 2.65 4.27 3.83
C LEU A 31 2.22 3.60 2.52
N LEU A 32 2.74 2.40 2.21
CA LEU A 32 2.24 1.59 1.09
C LEU A 32 0.74 1.31 1.23
N ALA A 33 0.26 0.94 2.42
CA ALA A 33 -1.15 0.68 2.66
C ALA A 33 -2.01 1.95 2.55
N LEU A 34 -1.53 3.10 3.04
CA LEU A 34 -2.20 4.39 2.87
C LEU A 34 -2.25 4.83 1.40
N ASN A 35 -1.13 4.68 0.69
CA ASN A 35 -1.02 4.93 -0.73
C ASN A 35 -2.04 4.07 -1.51
N LEU A 36 -2.11 2.78 -1.18
CA LEU A 36 -3.10 1.87 -1.78
C LEU A 36 -4.54 2.30 -1.48
N ARG A 37 -4.87 2.67 -0.24
CA ARG A 37 -6.21 3.20 0.12
C ARG A 37 -6.57 4.42 -0.73
N THR A 38 -5.64 5.36 -0.86
CA THR A 38 -5.81 6.58 -1.66
C THR A 38 -5.98 6.26 -3.15
N ALA A 39 -5.19 5.33 -3.69
CA ALA A 39 -5.24 4.92 -5.09
C ALA A 39 -6.55 4.22 -5.46
N LEU A 40 -7.12 3.43 -4.54
CA LEU A 40 -8.46 2.87 -4.71
C LEU A 40 -9.50 3.99 -4.74
N GLY A 41 -9.41 4.95 -3.83
CA GLY A 41 -10.34 6.07 -3.72
C GLY A 41 -11.78 5.64 -3.39
N PRO A 42 -12.70 6.59 -3.25
CA PRO A 42 -14.09 6.30 -2.94
C PRO A 42 -14.75 5.51 -4.08
N GLY A 43 -15.47 4.44 -3.73
CA GLY A 43 -16.25 3.63 -4.67
C GLY A 43 -15.49 2.52 -5.40
N THR A 44 -14.15 2.44 -5.31
CA THR A 44 -13.42 1.27 -5.84
C THR A 44 -13.40 0.15 -4.80
N SER A 45 -14.07 -0.96 -5.10
CA SER A 45 -14.01 -2.15 -4.26
C SER A 45 -12.67 -2.88 -4.44
N VAL A 46 -12.27 -3.63 -3.41
CA VAL A 46 -11.08 -4.51 -3.47
C VAL A 46 -11.19 -5.54 -4.59
N ARG A 47 -12.41 -6.00 -4.91
CA ARG A 47 -12.66 -6.88 -6.07
C ARG A 47 -12.41 -6.17 -7.40
N GLY A 48 -12.85 -4.91 -7.53
CA GLY A 48 -12.56 -4.10 -8.71
C GLY A 48 -11.06 -3.83 -8.90
N ALA A 49 -10.32 -3.65 -7.79
CA ALA A 49 -8.86 -3.56 -7.83
C ALA A 49 -8.23 -4.87 -8.30
N SER A 50 -8.67 -6.00 -7.76
CA SER A 50 -8.20 -7.34 -8.13
C SER A 50 -8.33 -7.60 -9.64
N ALA A 51 -9.48 -7.24 -10.23
CA ALA A 51 -9.70 -7.40 -11.67
C ALA A 51 -8.73 -6.54 -12.53
N ARG A 52 -8.30 -5.38 -12.02
CA ARG A 52 -7.40 -4.46 -12.75
C ARG A 52 -5.93 -4.82 -12.60
N THR A 53 -5.54 -5.37 -11.45
CA THR A 53 -4.13 -5.62 -11.11
C THR A 53 -3.74 -7.09 -11.28
N GLY A 54 -4.73 -7.99 -11.36
CA GLY A 54 -4.51 -9.44 -11.31
C GLY A 54 -4.06 -9.96 -9.94
N VAL A 55 -3.98 -9.09 -8.92
CA VAL A 55 -3.66 -9.49 -7.55
C VAL A 55 -4.93 -10.00 -6.86
N ASN A 56 -4.83 -11.10 -6.12
CA ASN A 56 -5.96 -11.67 -5.40
C ASN A 56 -6.56 -10.64 -4.42
N HIS A 57 -7.88 -10.45 -4.46
CA HIS A 57 -8.62 -9.56 -3.56
C HIS A 57 -8.33 -9.81 -2.06
N ALA A 58 -8.09 -11.06 -1.65
CA ALA A 58 -7.72 -11.38 -0.27
C ALA A 58 -6.34 -10.81 0.09
N VAL A 59 -5.36 -10.90 -0.81
CA VAL A 59 -4.02 -10.30 -0.63
C VAL A 59 -4.13 -8.79 -0.50
N ILE A 60 -4.90 -8.14 -1.38
CA ILE A 60 -5.16 -6.69 -1.30
C ILE A 60 -5.77 -6.32 0.06
N ALA A 61 -6.77 -7.08 0.54
CA ALA A 61 -7.38 -6.87 1.84
C ALA A 61 -6.38 -7.04 2.99
N CYS A 62 -5.53 -8.06 2.95
CA CYS A 62 -4.48 -8.29 3.95
C CYS A 62 -3.44 -7.16 3.98
N ILE A 63 -3.04 -6.61 2.82
CA ILE A 63 -2.15 -5.44 2.76
C ILE A 63 -2.82 -4.23 3.41
N LEU A 64 -4.08 -3.96 3.07
CA LEU A 64 -4.86 -2.85 3.65
C LEU A 64 -5.05 -2.99 5.16
N ALA A 65 -5.15 -4.22 5.66
CA ALA A 65 -5.26 -4.56 7.08
C ALA A 65 -3.90 -4.67 7.79
N GLY A 66 -2.78 -4.62 7.06
CA GLY A 66 -1.43 -4.73 7.63
C GLY A 66 -1.10 -6.12 8.17
N THR A 67 -1.75 -7.18 7.67
CA THR A 67 -1.56 -8.57 8.11
C THR A 67 -0.62 -9.36 7.21
N THR A 68 0.01 -8.71 6.23
CA THR A 68 0.95 -9.38 5.32
C THR A 68 1.98 -8.39 4.79
N TRP A 69 3.17 -8.91 4.51
CA TRP A 69 4.20 -8.21 3.74
C TRP A 69 3.98 -8.52 2.26
N PRO A 70 3.58 -7.55 1.43
CA PRO A 70 3.57 -7.78 0.00
C PRO A 70 5.00 -8.00 -0.51
N ASP A 71 5.15 -8.90 -1.47
CA ASP A 71 6.39 -9.04 -2.22
C ASP A 71 6.48 -8.00 -3.34
N THR A 72 7.62 -7.97 -4.01
CA THR A 72 7.91 -7.01 -5.09
C THR A 72 7.02 -7.23 -6.30
N GLU A 73 6.66 -8.47 -6.64
CA GLU A 73 5.73 -8.77 -7.73
C GLU A 73 4.34 -8.20 -7.44
N THR A 74 3.84 -8.39 -6.22
CA THR A 74 2.55 -7.88 -5.76
C THR A 74 2.52 -6.36 -5.86
N VAL A 75 3.56 -5.67 -5.38
CA VAL A 75 3.66 -4.20 -5.49
C VAL A 75 3.64 -3.77 -6.95
N ALA A 76 4.48 -4.36 -7.81
CA ALA A 76 4.55 -4.01 -9.23
C ALA A 76 3.22 -4.21 -9.97
N ARG A 77 2.51 -5.31 -9.70
CA ARG A 77 1.17 -5.57 -10.27
C ARG A 77 0.13 -4.55 -9.81
N LEU A 78 0.17 -4.16 -8.53
CA LEU A 78 -0.71 -3.11 -8.01
C LEU A 78 -0.42 -1.76 -8.68
N GLU A 79 0.84 -1.36 -8.78
CA GLU A 79 1.23 -0.09 -9.40
C GLU A 79 0.85 -0.02 -10.88
N THR A 80 1.17 -1.07 -11.64
CA THR A 80 0.86 -1.17 -13.07
C THR A 80 -0.65 -1.21 -13.35
N GLY A 81 -1.42 -2.01 -12.60
CA GLY A 81 -2.87 -2.09 -12.77
C GLY A 81 -3.64 -0.87 -12.26
N LEU A 82 -3.10 -0.15 -11.28
CA LEU A 82 -3.69 1.10 -10.78
C LEU A 82 -3.22 2.34 -11.55
N GLY A 83 -2.08 2.26 -12.24
CA GLY A 83 -1.47 3.36 -12.99
C GLY A 83 -0.87 4.44 -12.09
N VAL A 84 -0.46 4.08 -10.87
CA VAL A 84 0.11 5.01 -9.88
C VAL A 84 1.22 4.31 -9.10
N ALA A 85 2.28 5.05 -8.76
CA ALA A 85 3.29 4.55 -7.84
C ALA A 85 2.70 4.44 -6.43
N LEU A 86 2.95 3.32 -5.77
CA LEU A 86 2.46 2.99 -4.44
C LEU A 86 3.59 2.86 -3.42
N TRP A 87 4.80 2.48 -3.85
CA TRP A 87 5.94 2.44 -2.94
C TRP A 87 6.28 3.85 -2.44
N PRO A 88 6.44 4.06 -1.12
CA PRO A 88 6.77 5.36 -0.56
C PRO A 88 8.17 5.82 -0.98
N VAL A 89 8.35 7.14 -0.97
CA VAL A 89 9.63 7.76 -1.33
C VAL A 89 10.51 7.85 -0.10
N LEU A 90 11.76 7.40 -0.21
CA LEU A 90 12.77 7.61 0.83
C LEU A 90 13.34 9.02 0.67
N GLY A 91 13.15 9.86 1.70
CA GLY A 91 13.76 11.18 1.77
C GLY A 91 15.27 11.11 1.93
N SER A 92 15.96 12.21 1.64
CA SER A 92 17.41 12.35 1.88
C SER A 92 17.78 12.28 3.37
N ASP A 93 16.79 12.46 4.25
CA ASP A 93 16.87 12.29 5.70
C ASP A 93 16.72 10.82 6.15
N GLY A 94 16.57 9.87 5.21
CA GLY A 94 16.38 8.46 5.52
C GLY A 94 14.97 8.11 6.02
N ILE A 95 14.00 9.02 5.86
CA ILE A 95 12.63 8.84 6.32
C ILE A 95 11.70 8.58 5.12
N TYR A 96 10.88 7.53 5.21
CA TYR A 96 9.87 7.27 4.19
C TYR A 96 8.73 8.28 4.26
N ARG A 97 8.26 8.73 3.10
CA ARG A 97 7.14 9.68 2.94
C ARG A 97 6.11 9.12 1.98
N ALA A 98 4.85 9.48 2.20
CA ALA A 98 3.75 9.07 1.32
C ALA A 98 4.03 9.48 -0.13
N THR A 99 3.55 8.67 -1.07
CA THR A 99 3.72 8.97 -2.49
C THR A 99 2.65 9.97 -2.89
N ALA A 100 3.02 11.00 -3.66
CA ALA A 100 2.07 11.98 -4.15
C ALA A 100 1.14 11.34 -5.21
N ILE A 101 0.09 10.66 -4.75
CA ILE A 101 -0.86 9.99 -5.63
C ILE A 101 -1.80 11.02 -6.26
N ARG A 102 -1.61 11.26 -7.56
CA ARG A 102 -2.56 12.01 -8.38
C ARG A 102 -3.51 11.01 -9.04
N ASN A 103 -4.79 11.05 -8.69
CA ASN A 103 -5.78 10.15 -9.29
C ASN A 103 -6.00 10.51 -10.77
N PRO A 104 -5.66 9.65 -11.74
CA PRO A 104 -5.82 9.95 -13.16
C PRO A 104 -7.29 10.10 -13.58
N ARG A 105 -8.26 9.63 -12.77
CA ARG A 105 -9.70 9.82 -13.04
C ARG A 105 -10.15 11.29 -12.99
N ASN A 106 -9.40 12.17 -12.34
CA ASN A 106 -9.71 13.61 -12.29
C ASN A 106 -9.32 14.37 -13.58
N ARG A 107 -8.74 13.69 -14.58
CA ARG A 107 -8.34 14.32 -15.85
C ARG A 107 -9.47 14.41 -16.89
N ARG A 108 -10.57 13.67 -16.74
CA ARG A 108 -11.66 13.55 -17.74
C ARG A 108 -12.87 14.48 -17.51
N LYS A 109 -12.67 15.67 -16.94
CA LYS A 109 -13.76 16.66 -16.70
C LYS A 109 -13.44 18.08 -17.20
N LEU A 110 -12.50 18.24 -18.13
CA LEU A 110 -12.07 19.56 -18.62
C LEU A 110 -12.10 19.69 -20.16
N ASP A 111 -12.67 18.73 -20.88
CA ASP A 111 -12.93 18.83 -22.32
C ASP A 111 -14.43 18.61 -22.59
#